data_AF-A0A8C0E023-F1
#
_entry.id   AF-A0A8C0E023-F1
#
_cell.length_a   1.000
_cell.length_b   1.000
_cell.length_c   1.000
_cell.angle_alpha   90.00
_cell.angle_beta   90.00
_cell.angle_gamma   90.00
#
_symmetry.space_group_name_H-M   'P 1'
#
loop_
_entity.id
_entity.type
_entity.pdbx_description
1 polymer ?
#
loop_
_entity_poly.entity_id
_entity_poly.type
_entity_poly.pdbx_seq_one_letter_code
_entity_poly.pdbx_strand_id
1 'polypeptide(L)'
;MAELQQLRAQEAVDSMMKSLERENIWKMQGLMYRCSGGCCEDSQASMQQVHQCIERCHAPLAQAQALVTSELEKFQDTNLPSNWQP
;
A
#
# COMPACT_ATOMS: atom_id res chain seq x y z
N MET A 1 -27.17 -16.74 9.50
CA MET A 1 -27.42 -15.93 8.28
C MET A 1 -26.52 -14.69 8.23
N ALA A 2 -26.51 -13.84 9.27
CA ALA A 2 -25.62 -12.67 9.33
C ALA A 2 -24.12 -13.03 9.25
N GLU A 3 -23.66 -14.03 10.00
CA GLU A 3 -22.26 -14.48 9.97
C GLU A 3 -21.81 -14.99 8.59
N LEU A 4 -22.68 -15.69 7.86
CA LEU A 4 -22.38 -16.16 6.51
C LEU A 4 -22.25 -14.99 5.52
N GLN A 5 -23.03 -13.92 5.70
CA GLN A 5 -22.89 -12.71 4.89
C GLN A 5 -21.61 -11.94 5.23
N GLN A 6 -21.25 -11.89 6.51
CA GLN A 6 -19.99 -11.28 6.97
C GLN A 6 -18.77 -12.03 6.44
N LEU A 7 -18.79 -13.36 6.44
CA LEU A 7 -17.71 -14.18 5.86
C LEU A 7 -17.54 -13.91 4.36
N ARG A 8 -18.64 -13.84 3.61
CA ARG A 8 -18.61 -13.52 2.17
C ARG A 8 -18.05 -12.12 1.89
N ALA A 9 -18.41 -11.14 2.72
CA ALA A 9 -17.87 -9.79 2.60
C ALA A 9 -16.35 -9.79 2.85
N GLN A 10 -15.88 -10.49 3.88
CA GLN A 10 -14.45 -10.64 4.16
C GLN A 10 -13.70 -11.29 3.00
N GLU A 11 -14.21 -12.40 2.45
CA GLU A 11 -13.58 -13.09 1.31
C GLU A 11 -13.49 -12.19 0.07
N ALA A 12 -14.52 -11.39 -0.20
CA ALA A 12 -14.53 -10.45 -1.31
C ALA A 12 -13.49 -9.33 -1.11
N VAL A 13 -13.37 -8.78 0.10
CA VAL A 13 -12.36 -7.77 0.45
C VAL A 13 -10.95 -8.36 0.32
N ASP A 14 -10.71 -9.56 0.84
CA ASP A 14 -9.42 -10.24 0.75
C ASP A 14 -9.02 -10.52 -0.72
N SER A 15 -9.98 -10.93 -1.55
CA SER A 15 -9.77 -11.15 -2.98
C SER A 15 -9.42 -9.85 -3.72
N MET A 16 -10.15 -8.77 -3.41
CA MET A 16 -9.87 -7.45 -3.95
C MET A 16 -8.47 -6.97 -3.55
N MET A 17 -8.09 -7.11 -2.28
CA MET A 17 -6.78 -6.69 -1.78
C MET A 17 -5.63 -7.45 -2.47
N LYS A 18 -5.74 -8.78 -2.59
CA LYS A 18 -4.75 -9.60 -3.31
C LYS A 18 -4.60 -9.19 -4.78
N SER A 19 -5.70 -8.81 -5.43
CA SER A 19 -5.68 -8.34 -6.81
C SER A 19 -5.01 -6.98 -6.92
N LEU A 20 -5.34 -6.06 -6.02
CA LEU A 20 -4.73 -4.73 -5.94
C LEU A 20 -3.22 -4.80 -5.70
N GLU A 21 -2.78 -5.65 -4.77
CA GLU A 21 -1.36 -5.88 -4.49
C GLU A 21 -0.61 -6.36 -5.73
N ARG A 22 -1.12 -7.42 -6.35
CA ARG A 22 -0.50 -8.06 -7.51
C ARG A 22 -0.45 -7.14 -8.72
N GLU A 23 -1.53 -6.43 -9.00
CA GLU A 23 -1.68 -5.69 -10.24
C GLU A 23 -1.10 -4.28 -10.17
N ASN A 24 -1.05 -3.68 -8.97
CA ASN A 24 -0.66 -2.28 -8.79
C ASN A 24 0.55 -2.15 -7.87
N ILE A 25 0.46 -2.64 -6.63
CA ILE A 25 1.50 -2.40 -5.62
C ILE A 25 2.84 -3.03 -6.02
N TRP A 26 2.87 -4.27 -6.53
CA TRP A 26 4.11 -4.90 -7.00
C TRP A 26 4.73 -4.17 -8.19
N LYS A 27 3.92 -3.66 -9.12
CA LYS A 27 4.43 -2.86 -10.24
C LYS A 27 5.05 -1.56 -9.73
N MET A 28 4.38 -0.87 -8.79
CA MET A 28 4.91 0.34 -8.16
C MET A 28 6.19 0.07 -7.37
N GLN A 29 6.27 -1.06 -6.65
CA GLN A 29 7.52 -1.50 -5.99
C GLN A 29 8.65 -1.70 -6.99
N GLY A 30 8.39 -2.39 -8.10
CA GLY A 30 9.39 -2.57 -9.16
C GLY A 30 9.90 -1.25 -9.75
N LEU A 31 8.99 -0.28 -9.98
CA LEU A 31 9.36 1.06 -10.43
C LEU A 31 10.19 1.82 -9.39
N MET A 32 9.77 1.76 -8.13
CA MET A 32 10.47 2.38 -7.01
C MET A 32 11.89 1.83 -6.88
N TYR A 33 12.07 0.50 -6.87
CA TYR A 33 13.39 -0.10 -6.76
C TYR A 33 14.30 0.25 -7.94
N ARG A 34 13.76 0.27 -9.17
CA ARG A 34 14.52 0.68 -10.35
C ARG A 34 14.94 2.15 -10.28
N CYS A 35 14.04 3.02 -9.82
CA CYS A 35 14.32 4.44 -9.59
C CYS A 35 15.45 4.62 -8.56
N SER A 36 15.35 3.94 -7.41
CA SER A 36 16.35 3.98 -6.35
C SER A 36 17.70 3.43 -6.82
N GLY A 37 17.72 2.39 -7.66
CA GLY A 37 18.93 1.89 -8.31
C GLY A 37 19.60 2.97 -9.17
N GLY A 38 18.83 3.66 -10.01
CA GLY A 38 19.33 4.77 -10.82
C GLY A 38 19.87 5.95 -9.98
N CYS A 39 19.28 6.23 -8.82
CA CYS A 39 19.82 7.22 -7.88
C CYS A 39 21.22 6.85 -7.37
N CYS A 40 21.50 5.56 -7.18
CA CYS A 40 22.79 5.07 -6.67
C CYS A 40 23.88 4.98 -7.76
N GLU A 41 23.50 4.97 -9.03
CA GLU A 41 24.44 4.92 -10.16
C GLU A 41 25.10 6.27 -10.47
N ASP A 42 24.54 7.38 -9.95
CA ASP A 42 25.11 8.72 -10.13
C ASP A 42 26.37 8.92 -9.26
N SER A 43 27.52 8.58 -9.83
CA SER A 43 28.84 8.76 -9.21
C SER A 43 29.23 10.22 -8.91
N GLN A 44 28.53 11.20 -9.48
CA GLN A 44 28.80 12.62 -9.23
C GLN A 44 27.93 13.19 -8.10
N ALA A 45 26.86 12.48 -7.72
CA ALA A 45 26.00 12.89 -6.62
C ALA A 45 26.66 12.68 -5.26
N SER A 46 26.51 13.66 -4.37
CA SER A 46 26.81 13.48 -2.95
C SER A 46 25.83 12.49 -2.31
N MET A 47 26.25 11.88 -1.19
CA MET A 47 25.40 10.98 -0.41
C MET A 47 24.03 11.59 -0.06
N GLN A 48 23.99 12.87 0.31
CA GLN A 48 22.74 13.56 0.64
C GLN A 48 21.80 13.67 -0.56
N GLN A 49 22.34 13.93 -1.75
CA GLN A 49 21.55 13.99 -2.99
C GLN A 49 20.99 12.62 -3.36
N VAL A 50 21.80 11.56 -3.22
CA VAL A 50 21.35 10.18 -3.45
C VAL A 50 20.21 9.80 -2.49
N HIS A 51 20.36 10.11 -1.19
CA HIS A 51 19.31 9.84 -0.21
C HIS A 51 18.01 10.58 -0.55
N GLN A 52 18.10 11.87 -0.89
CA GLN A 52 16.92 12.64 -1.26
C GLN A 52 16.27 12.15 -2.57
N CYS A 53 17.06 11.62 -3.51
CA CYS A 53 16.56 10.98 -4.73
C CYS A 53 15.77 9.71 -4.38
N ILE A 54 16.32 8.83 -3.52
CA ILE A 54 15.67 7.59 -3.08
C ILE A 54 14.35 7.89 -2.34
N GLU A 55 14.32 8.89 -1.46
CA GLU A 55 13.09 9.30 -0.78
C GLU A 55 11.97 9.70 -1.77
N ARG A 56 12.33 10.42 -2.85
CA ARG A 56 11.39 10.77 -3.92
C ARG A 56 10.90 9.55 -4.69
N CYS A 57 11.76 8.55 -4.91
CA CYS A 57 11.36 7.29 -5.55
C CYS A 57 10.36 6.50 -4.69
N HIS A 58 10.46 6.59 -3.36
CA HIS A 58 9.58 5.86 -2.43
C HIS A 58 8.23 6.55 -2.22
N ALA A 59 8.17 7.88 -2.33
CA ALA A 59 6.99 8.67 -2.00
C ALA A 59 5.69 8.20 -2.71
N PRO A 60 5.66 7.89 -4.03
CA PRO A 60 4.44 7.45 -4.69
C PRO A 60 3.91 6.12 -4.17
N LEU A 61 4.80 5.17 -3.88
CA LEU A 61 4.43 3.87 -3.32
C LEU A 61 3.87 4.02 -1.90
N ALA A 62 4.52 4.84 -1.07
CA ALA A 62 4.05 5.12 0.29
C ALA A 62 2.66 5.78 0.28
N GLN A 63 2.40 6.71 -0.63
CA GLN A 63 1.08 7.34 -0.79
C GLN A 63 0.01 6.33 -1.20
N ALA A 64 0.31 5.47 -2.17
CA ALA A 64 -0.62 4.42 -2.59
C ALA A 64 -0.92 3.44 -1.44
N GLN A 65 0.10 3.00 -0.71
CA GLN A 65 -0.08 2.12 0.45
C GLN A 65 -0.92 2.79 1.54
N ALA A 66 -0.66 4.06 1.87
CA ALA A 66 -1.44 4.80 2.85
C ALA A 66 -2.91 4.94 2.44
N LEU A 67 -3.19 5.20 1.16
CA LEU A 67 -4.55 5.25 0.63
C LEU A 67 -5.27 3.90 0.82
N VAL A 68 -4.63 2.80 0.41
CA VAL A 68 -5.21 1.46 0.52
C VAL A 68 -5.52 1.09 1.96
N THR A 69 -4.59 1.36 2.88
CA THR A 69 -4.79 1.14 4.31
C THR A 69 -5.96 1.98 4.83
N SER A 70 -6.02 3.27 4.50
CA SER A 70 -7.10 4.15 4.94
C SER A 70 -8.48 3.70 4.44
N GLU A 71 -8.57 3.25 3.19
CA GLU A 71 -9.84 2.73 2.65
C GLU A 71 -10.24 1.41 3.34
N LEU A 72 -9.29 0.50 3.56
CA LEU A 72 -9.55 -0.75 4.29
C LEU A 72 -9.99 -0.51 5.74
N GLU A 73 -9.39 0.47 6.42
CA GLU A 73 -9.78 0.87 7.77
C GLU A 73 -11.22 1.41 7.80
N LYS A 74 -11.59 2.28 6.85
CA LYS A 74 -12.97 2.78 6.72
C LYS A 74 -13.98 1.65 6.50
N PHE A 75 -13.62 0.65 5.68
CA PHE A 75 -14.45 -0.53 5.47
C PHE A 75 -14.60 -1.38 6.74
N GLN A 76 -13.57 -1.49 7.58
CA GLN A 76 -13.63 -2.23 8.83
C GLN A 76 -14.42 -1.49 9.92
N ASP A 77 -14.25 -0.17 10.03
CA ASP A 77 -14.91 0.67 11.03
C ASP A 77 -16.43 0.75 10.84
N THR A 78 -16.90 0.72 9.58
CA THR A 78 -18.36 0.66 9.27
C THR A 78 -18.99 -0.72 9.46
N ASN A 79 -18.20 -1.78 9.62
CA ASN A 79 -18.68 -3.17 9.78
C ASN A 79 -18.50 -3.73 11.21
N LEU A 80 -18.01 -2.92 12.16
CA LEU A 80 -17.95 -3.32 13.57
C LEU A 80 -19.33 -3.10 14.24
N PRO A 81 -19.94 -4.11 14.87
CA PRO A 81 -21.08 -3.86 15.74
C PRO A 81 -20.64 -2.96 16.90
N SER A 82 -21.48 -1.97 17.24
CA SER A 82 -21.21 -0.91 18.23
C SER A 82 -20.94 -1.40 19.67
N ASN A 83 -20.89 -2.72 19.92
CA ASN A 83 -20.58 -3.31 21.23
C ASN A 83 -19.10 -3.74 21.38
N TRP A 84 -18.25 -3.49 20.39
CA TRP A 84 -16.82 -3.87 20.41
C TRP A 84 -15.86 -2.66 20.32
N GLN A 85 -16.32 -1.46 20.68
CA GLN A 85 -15.41 -0.33 20.95
C GLN A 85 -14.97 -0.40 22.42
N PRO A 86 -13.67 -0.23 22.73
CA PRO A 86 -13.15 -0.31 24.10
C PRO A 86 -13.72 0.76 25.03
#